data_AF-A0A1I5WZR7-F1
#
_entry.id   AF-A0A1I5WZR7-F1
#
_cell.length_a   1.000
_cell.length_b   1.000
_cell.length_c   1.000
_cell.angle_alpha   90.00
_cell.angle_beta   90.00
_cell.angle_gamma   90.00
#
_symmetry.space_group_name_H-M   'P 1'
#
loop_
_entity.id
_entity.type
_entity.pdbx_description
1 polymer ?
#
loop_
_entity_poly.entity_id
_entity_poly.type
_entity_poly.pdbx_seq_one_letter_code
_entity_poly.pdbx_strand_id
1 'polypeptide(L)'
;MPAPPTPKPLPTLPPRRPYAALPILWAILVLVLTLTPAQEMPITPVWELLSFDTAAHAGVFVVLAGLSWFSLSRQRRWPRLARHVGLVVVVGSTLFGGLIELLQHTMGLGRQGDWTDLLSDAIGAAVAVGVLTAWASWRARRTGYAAAMLWLTGAAAAMSATPAPAKAQDMPRVRRTIEKLAAPQMHGRGYVKDGDKKAAAYLRGRLKELKLEPLAPDYTQPFTLDVNTFPSKMDFRLEHGFVPGLGPKWRLQPGRDFIATANSGGGQLSGRFLRYLDSVTVSTPAGVEEFLRTSQFKRDGQYSCMVVLLDRYVQQPAHLPEAVRARLDSVAAVLRVVPKLTASVAATQSKQVQLEALPHPMLHRIGAPISSPAWTSTTAIDAQLRRNYQTQNLAAVIRGTAQPDSFLVVTAHYDHLGRMGKDVYFPGANDNASGVALLLELAAHYARPENRPACSVAFLLFGAEEAGLVGSRYFVAKPLVPLQRIKFLVNLDLLGTGEQGATVVNGRLLEAPYQRLVALNDAHRYLPQLAPRGRAANSDHFPFSEAGVPAFFLYTRGGSTAYHDVNDRPEALSLAGFAGAFGLVRDFLNGMGAAK
;
A
#
# COMPACT_ATOMS: atom_id res chain seq x y z
N MET A 1 32.75 -29.30 78.82
CA MET A 1 32.66 -27.98 78.16
C MET A 1 33.20 -28.09 76.74
N PRO A 2 32.66 -27.32 75.79
CA PRO A 2 32.32 -27.79 74.44
C PRO A 2 33.47 -27.73 73.42
N ALA A 3 33.29 -28.49 72.34
CA ALA A 3 34.22 -28.77 71.25
C ALA A 3 34.78 -27.51 70.54
N PRO A 4 36.01 -27.58 69.98
CA PRO A 4 36.62 -26.46 69.28
C PRO A 4 35.81 -26.07 68.03
N PRO A 5 35.72 -24.77 67.72
CA PRO A 5 34.93 -24.27 66.60
C PRO A 5 35.49 -24.77 65.27
N THR A 6 34.60 -25.30 64.44
CA THR A 6 34.86 -25.71 63.06
C THR A 6 35.30 -24.51 62.21
N PRO A 7 36.27 -24.70 61.29
CA PRO A 7 36.74 -23.62 60.42
C PRO A 7 35.62 -23.16 59.48
N LYS A 8 35.37 -21.85 59.42
CA LYS A 8 34.42 -21.24 58.48
C LYS A 8 34.81 -21.62 57.04
N PRO A 9 33.88 -22.11 56.21
CA PRO A 9 34.16 -22.35 54.81
C PRO A 9 34.53 -21.03 54.12
N LEU A 10 35.60 -21.07 53.32
CA LEU A 10 36.00 -19.96 52.46
C LEU A 10 34.82 -19.54 51.56
N PRO A 11 34.59 -18.24 51.33
CA PRO A 11 33.50 -17.78 50.49
C PRO A 11 33.65 -18.34 49.08
N THR A 12 32.65 -19.09 48.62
CA THR A 12 32.54 -19.56 47.25
C THR A 12 32.54 -18.36 46.31
N LEU A 13 33.54 -18.28 45.42
CA LEU A 13 33.58 -17.26 44.37
C LEU A 13 32.25 -17.30 43.59
N PRO A 14 31.59 -16.16 43.36
CA PRO A 14 30.32 -16.14 42.65
C PRO A 14 30.49 -16.76 41.26
N PRO A 15 29.49 -17.50 40.75
CA PRO A 15 29.57 -18.17 39.45
C PRO A 15 29.91 -17.14 38.36
N ARG A 16 30.95 -17.44 37.57
CA ARG A 16 31.39 -16.61 36.45
C ARG A 16 30.27 -16.54 35.42
N ARG A 17 29.50 -15.44 35.40
CA ARG A 17 28.50 -15.19 34.36
C ARG A 17 29.21 -15.07 33.01
N PRO A 18 28.85 -15.87 32.00
CA PRO A 18 29.54 -15.87 30.70
C PRO A 18 29.06 -14.70 29.86
N TYR A 19 29.44 -13.47 30.25
CA TYR A 19 29.07 -12.26 29.51
C TYR A 19 29.56 -12.27 28.06
N ALA A 20 30.55 -13.10 27.73
CA ALA A 20 31.09 -13.27 26.38
C ALA A 20 30.28 -14.20 25.46
N ALA A 21 29.37 -15.02 25.99
CA ALA A 21 28.67 -16.02 25.16
C ALA A 21 27.78 -15.37 24.09
N LEU A 22 27.04 -14.32 24.45
CA LEU A 22 26.10 -13.64 23.54
C LEU A 22 26.78 -12.96 22.33
N PRO A 23 27.82 -12.12 22.49
CA PRO A 23 28.49 -11.53 21.33
C PRO A 23 29.21 -12.58 20.47
N ILE A 24 29.72 -13.67 21.05
CA ILE A 24 30.33 -14.76 20.29
C ILE A 24 29.29 -15.52 19.47
N LEU A 25 28.16 -15.89 20.06
CA LEU A 25 27.06 -16.55 19.35
C LEU A 25 26.51 -15.67 18.23
N TRP A 26 26.39 -14.36 18.46
CA TRP A 26 25.97 -13.42 17.44
C TRP A 26 27.01 -13.27 16.33
N ALA A 27 28.31 -13.20 16.65
CA ALA A 27 29.37 -13.17 15.65
C ALA A 27 29.37 -14.44 14.77
N ILE A 28 29.11 -15.61 15.36
CA ILE A 28 28.94 -16.87 14.60
C ILE A 28 27.73 -16.78 13.67
N LEU A 29 26.59 -16.26 14.16
CA LEU A 29 25.40 -16.06 13.33
C LEU A 29 25.69 -15.11 12.16
N VAL A 30 26.34 -13.98 12.41
CA VAL A 30 26.75 -13.03 11.37
C VAL A 30 27.62 -13.74 10.33
N LEU A 31 28.65 -14.48 10.78
CA LEU A 31 29.53 -15.24 9.90
C LEU A 31 28.77 -16.24 9.02
N VAL A 32 27.80 -16.97 9.58
CA VAL A 32 26.97 -17.93 8.84
C VAL A 32 26.12 -17.22 7.79
N LEU A 33 25.45 -16.12 8.17
CA LEU A 33 24.60 -15.34 7.27
C LEU A 33 25.40 -14.69 6.13
N THR A 34 26.57 -14.12 6.43
CA THR A 34 27.39 -13.43 5.43
C THR A 34 28.16 -14.39 4.53
N LEU A 35 28.49 -15.60 5.00
CA LEU A 35 29.15 -16.63 4.18
C LEU A 35 28.16 -17.57 3.46
N THR A 36 26.86 -17.27 3.50
CA THR A 36 25.87 -18.04 2.72
C THR A 36 26.03 -17.70 1.21
N PRO A 37 26.12 -18.69 0.30
CA PRO A 37 26.29 -18.47 -1.14
C PRO A 37 25.16 -17.60 -1.73
N ALA A 38 25.50 -16.71 -2.67
CA ALA A 38 24.54 -15.74 -3.22
C ALA A 38 23.30 -16.38 -3.88
N GLN A 39 23.44 -17.61 -4.37
CA GLN A 39 22.38 -18.36 -5.05
C GLN A 39 21.28 -18.87 -4.09
N GLU A 40 21.56 -18.90 -2.79
CA GLU A 40 20.62 -19.34 -1.76
C GLU A 40 19.93 -18.17 -1.03
N MET A 41 20.26 -16.92 -1.42
CA MET A 41 19.66 -15.74 -0.83
C MET A 41 18.32 -15.36 -1.47
N PRO A 42 17.36 -14.85 -0.68
CA PRO A 42 16.09 -14.33 -1.20
C PRO A 42 16.33 -13.10 -2.10
N ILE A 43 15.54 -12.98 -3.17
CA ILE A 43 15.62 -11.88 -4.14
C ILE A 43 15.31 -10.54 -3.44
N THR A 44 16.29 -9.63 -3.39
CA THR A 44 16.14 -8.31 -2.75
C THR A 44 15.47 -7.29 -3.69
N PRO A 45 14.59 -6.41 -3.17
CA PRO A 45 13.93 -5.38 -3.97
C PRO A 45 14.89 -4.25 -4.42
N VAL A 46 14.65 -3.72 -5.63
CA VAL A 46 15.54 -2.85 -6.44
C VAL A 46 15.57 -1.37 -6.00
N TRP A 47 15.55 -1.04 -4.71
CA TRP A 47 15.67 0.36 -4.28
C TRP A 47 17.14 0.77 -4.14
N GLU A 48 17.69 1.38 -5.20
CA GLU A 48 19.04 1.97 -5.24
C GLU A 48 19.12 3.32 -4.50
N LEU A 49 19.27 3.27 -3.17
CA LEU A 49 19.89 4.39 -2.44
C LEU A 49 20.82 3.95 -1.31
N LEU A 50 20.75 2.66 -0.94
CA LEU A 50 21.75 1.84 -0.26
C LEU A 50 21.34 0.39 -0.61
N SER A 51 22.28 -0.46 -1.03
CA SER A 51 21.91 -1.85 -1.30
C SER A 51 21.29 -2.46 -0.03
N PHE A 52 20.26 -3.29 -0.17
CA PHE A 52 19.66 -3.98 0.98
C PHE A 52 20.71 -4.75 1.79
N ASP A 53 21.74 -5.26 1.10
CA ASP A 53 22.88 -5.95 1.69
C ASP A 53 23.64 -5.01 2.65
N THR A 54 23.96 -3.80 2.18
CA THR A 54 24.67 -2.78 2.95
C THR A 54 23.88 -2.32 4.19
N ALA A 55 22.55 -2.20 4.08
CA ALA A 55 21.69 -1.84 5.22
C ALA A 55 21.54 -3.00 6.22
N ALA A 56 21.47 -4.24 5.74
CA ALA A 56 21.43 -5.44 6.59
C ALA A 56 22.75 -5.60 7.37
N HIS A 57 23.88 -5.35 6.71
CA HIS A 57 25.22 -5.30 7.30
C HIS A 57 25.31 -4.29 8.46
N ALA A 58 24.92 -3.03 8.23
CA ALA A 58 24.85 -2.03 9.30
C ALA A 58 23.99 -2.51 10.49
N GLY A 59 22.83 -3.11 10.22
CA GLY A 59 21.90 -3.59 11.24
C GLY A 59 22.48 -4.71 12.12
N VAL A 60 23.10 -5.73 11.52
CA VAL A 60 23.67 -6.86 12.28
C VAL A 60 24.90 -6.43 13.09
N PHE A 61 25.68 -5.46 12.59
CA PHE A 61 26.83 -4.90 13.29
C PHE A 61 26.46 -3.92 14.41
N VAL A 62 25.32 -3.22 14.33
CA VAL A 62 24.75 -2.47 15.47
C VAL A 62 24.46 -3.41 16.65
N VAL A 63 23.86 -4.57 16.37
CA VAL A 63 23.55 -5.56 17.42
C VAL A 63 24.83 -6.18 17.98
N LEU A 64 25.79 -6.55 17.11
CA LEU A 64 27.09 -7.08 17.52
C LEU A 64 27.84 -6.08 18.42
N ALA A 65 27.86 -4.81 18.05
CA ALA A 65 28.51 -3.74 18.80
C ALA A 65 27.84 -3.53 20.17
N GLY A 66 26.50 -3.57 20.24
CA GLY A 66 25.77 -3.45 21.50
C GLY A 66 26.02 -4.61 22.47
N LEU A 67 25.99 -5.85 21.96
CA LEU A 67 26.31 -7.04 22.76
C LEU A 67 27.77 -7.05 23.23
N SER A 68 28.69 -6.66 22.35
CA SER A 68 30.12 -6.57 22.64
C SER A 68 30.41 -5.49 23.68
N TRP A 69 29.78 -4.32 23.56
CA TRP A 69 29.87 -3.24 24.54
C TRP A 69 29.38 -3.69 25.93
N PHE A 70 28.22 -4.35 25.99
CA PHE A 70 27.65 -4.84 27.25
C PHE A 70 28.53 -5.91 27.91
N SER A 71 29.13 -6.79 27.11
CA SER A 71 30.06 -7.81 27.57
C SER A 71 31.36 -7.20 28.10
N LEU A 72 31.99 -6.33 27.29
CA LEU A 72 33.29 -5.73 27.59
C LEU A 72 33.25 -4.72 28.74
N SER A 73 32.13 -4.01 28.91
CA SER A 73 31.93 -3.08 30.03
C SER A 73 31.69 -3.78 31.38
N ARG A 74 31.29 -5.07 31.37
CA ARG A 74 30.95 -5.83 32.58
C ARG A 74 31.97 -6.90 32.96
N GLN A 75 32.93 -7.19 32.10
CA GLN A 75 34.02 -8.09 32.44
C GLN A 75 34.97 -7.49 33.48
N ARG A 76 35.46 -8.32 34.40
CA ARG A 76 36.40 -7.91 35.45
C ARG A 76 37.85 -8.30 35.17
N ARG A 77 38.08 -9.12 34.13
CA ARG A 77 39.39 -9.75 33.85
C ARG A 77 40.39 -8.79 33.18
N TRP A 78 39.91 -7.85 32.37
CA TRP A 78 40.76 -6.94 31.60
C TRP A 78 40.30 -5.48 31.76
N PRO A 79 40.66 -4.80 32.87
CA PRO A 79 40.19 -3.46 33.19
C PRO A 79 40.57 -2.40 32.14
N ARG A 80 41.72 -2.58 31.45
CA ARG A 80 42.16 -1.68 30.39
C ARG A 80 41.23 -1.70 29.17
N LEU A 81 40.68 -2.87 28.82
CA LEU A 81 39.71 -3.02 27.73
C LEU A 81 38.35 -2.40 28.09
N ALA A 82 37.91 -2.56 29.35
CA ALA A 82 36.66 -1.96 29.81
C ALA A 82 36.72 -0.41 29.79
N ARG A 83 37.90 0.19 30.04
CA ARG A 83 38.10 1.66 29.96
C ARG A 83 38.01 2.22 28.54
N HIS A 84 38.37 1.43 27.54
CA HIS A 84 38.35 1.84 26.12
C HIS A 84 37.28 1.08 25.33
N VAL A 85 36.20 0.66 26.00
CA VAL A 85 35.22 -0.26 25.41
C VAL A 85 34.64 0.25 24.08
N GLY A 86 34.44 1.55 23.90
CA GLY A 86 33.98 2.11 22.62
C GLY A 86 34.95 1.93 21.48
N LEU A 87 36.21 2.28 21.71
CA LEU A 87 37.25 2.11 20.70
C LEU A 87 37.48 0.63 20.39
N VAL A 88 37.51 -0.23 21.40
CA VAL A 88 37.70 -1.67 21.24
C VAL A 88 36.56 -2.30 20.45
N VAL A 89 35.31 -1.89 20.70
CA VAL A 89 34.15 -2.40 19.97
C VAL A 89 34.16 -1.93 18.51
N VAL A 90 34.42 -0.65 18.25
CA VAL A 90 34.48 -0.14 16.86
C VAL A 90 35.59 -0.84 16.08
N VAL A 91 36.82 -0.84 16.60
CA VAL A 91 37.96 -1.47 15.93
C VAL A 91 37.74 -2.97 15.76
N GLY A 92 37.22 -3.66 16.78
CA GLY A 92 36.95 -5.09 16.72
C GLY A 92 35.87 -5.44 15.69
N SER A 93 34.79 -4.66 15.62
CA SER A 93 33.75 -4.82 14.62
C SER A 93 34.26 -4.54 13.20
N THR A 94 35.04 -3.49 12.99
CA THR A 94 35.62 -3.19 11.67
C THR A 94 36.59 -4.28 11.21
N LEU A 95 37.45 -4.79 12.10
CA LEU A 95 38.35 -5.90 11.76
C LEU A 95 37.58 -7.19 11.45
N PHE A 96 36.47 -7.45 12.15
CA PHE A 96 35.62 -8.60 11.91
C PHE A 96 34.86 -8.51 10.58
N GLY A 97 34.32 -7.33 10.24
CA GLY A 97 33.76 -7.06 8.91
C GLY A 97 34.80 -7.27 7.80
N GLY A 98 36.01 -6.73 7.98
CA GLY A 98 37.10 -6.93 7.02
C GLY A 98 37.52 -8.39 6.84
N LEU A 99 37.44 -9.20 7.89
CA LEU A 99 37.65 -10.64 7.81
C LEU A 99 36.55 -11.33 7.00
N ILE A 100 35.28 -10.94 7.18
CA ILE A 100 34.14 -11.46 6.40
C ILE A 100 34.33 -11.17 4.91
N GLU A 101 34.67 -9.93 4.56
CA GLU A 101 34.94 -9.52 3.18
C GLU A 101 36.07 -10.35 2.55
N LEU A 102 37.18 -10.53 3.28
CA LEU A 102 38.30 -11.35 2.84
C LEU A 102 37.88 -12.81 2.62
N LEU A 103 37.05 -13.36 3.49
CA LEU A 103 36.54 -14.73 3.37
C LEU A 103 35.57 -14.87 2.19
N GLN A 104 34.63 -13.94 2.00
CA GLN A 104 33.73 -13.94 0.84
C GLN A 104 34.51 -13.87 -0.48
N HIS A 105 35.57 -13.05 -0.53
CA HIS A 105 36.45 -12.94 -1.69
C HIS A 105 37.25 -14.23 -1.95
N THR A 106 37.88 -14.80 -0.93
CA THR A 106 38.76 -15.98 -1.07
C THR A 106 38.01 -17.30 -1.27
N MET A 107 36.77 -17.41 -0.77
CA MET A 107 35.96 -18.63 -0.89
C MET A 107 35.16 -18.72 -2.20
N GLY A 108 35.19 -17.69 -3.05
CA GLY A 108 34.57 -17.73 -4.38
C GLY A 108 33.04 -17.90 -4.36
N LEU A 109 32.35 -17.35 -3.36
CA LEU A 109 30.92 -17.57 -3.09
C LEU A 109 29.95 -16.83 -4.04
N GLY A 110 30.46 -16.28 -5.15
CA GLY A 110 29.67 -15.50 -6.12
C GLY A 110 29.29 -14.09 -5.64
N ARG A 111 29.91 -13.61 -4.55
CA ARG A 111 29.80 -12.23 -4.03
C ARG A 111 31.13 -11.52 -4.28
N GLN A 112 31.11 -10.32 -4.85
CA GLN A 112 32.31 -9.48 -4.92
C GLN A 112 32.36 -8.67 -3.62
N GLY A 113 33.43 -8.80 -2.83
CA GLY A 113 33.58 -8.02 -1.60
C GLY A 113 33.52 -6.53 -1.93
N ASP A 114 32.52 -5.84 -1.38
CA ASP A 114 32.25 -4.43 -1.66
C ASP A 114 32.78 -3.61 -0.48
N TRP A 115 33.70 -2.69 -0.76
CA TRP A 115 34.25 -1.79 0.26
C TRP A 115 33.17 -0.96 0.98
N THR A 116 31.98 -0.82 0.38
CA THR A 116 30.83 -0.15 1.01
C THR A 116 30.24 -0.94 2.17
N ASP A 117 30.34 -2.28 2.19
CA ASP A 117 29.84 -3.11 3.29
C ASP A 117 30.78 -3.03 4.51
N LEU A 118 32.09 -3.02 4.29
CA LEU A 118 33.08 -2.74 5.35
C LEU A 118 32.87 -1.35 5.98
N LEU A 119 32.59 -0.35 5.15
CA LEU A 119 32.28 1.00 5.61
C LEU A 119 30.96 1.03 6.41
N SER A 120 29.95 0.29 5.95
CA SER A 120 28.65 0.16 6.61
C SER A 120 28.75 -0.48 7.99
N ASP A 121 29.54 -1.54 8.13
CA ASP A 121 29.80 -2.22 9.40
C ASP A 121 30.49 -1.29 10.42
N ALA A 122 31.47 -0.51 9.95
CA ALA A 122 32.15 0.48 10.77
C ALA A 122 31.21 1.61 11.23
N ILE A 123 30.33 2.09 10.34
CA ILE A 123 29.31 3.10 10.67
C ILE A 123 28.29 2.54 11.68
N GLY A 124 27.78 1.33 11.45
CA GLY A 124 26.85 0.66 12.36
C GLY A 124 27.42 0.50 13.77
N ALA A 125 28.68 0.05 13.87
CA ALA A 125 29.37 -0.06 15.14
C ALA A 125 29.57 1.30 15.84
N ALA A 126 29.94 2.34 15.09
CA ALA A 126 30.13 3.69 15.62
C ALA A 126 28.82 4.31 16.13
N VAL A 127 27.71 4.15 15.40
CA VAL A 127 26.38 4.61 15.82
C VAL A 127 25.93 3.92 17.11
N ALA A 128 26.09 2.60 17.19
CA ALA A 128 25.73 1.83 18.38
C ALA A 128 26.53 2.31 19.61
N VAL A 129 27.84 2.54 19.45
CA VAL A 129 28.70 3.07 20.52
C VAL A 129 28.30 4.50 20.90
N GLY A 130 27.96 5.36 19.94
CA GLY A 130 27.47 6.73 20.18
C GLY A 130 26.18 6.75 21.02
N VAL A 131 25.21 5.90 20.68
CA VAL A 131 23.95 5.78 21.43
C VAL A 131 24.20 5.25 22.84
N LEU A 132 25.04 4.23 22.99
CA LEU A 132 25.31 3.60 24.29
C LEU A 132 26.14 4.50 25.22
N THR A 133 27.07 5.29 24.68
CA THR A 133 27.83 6.29 25.44
C THR A 133 26.93 7.45 25.88
N ALA A 134 26.06 7.95 25.01
CA ALA A 134 25.06 8.96 25.36
C ALA A 134 24.10 8.47 26.46
N TRP A 135 23.63 7.22 26.34
CA TRP A 135 22.76 6.60 27.34
C TRP A 135 23.47 6.37 28.68
N ALA A 136 24.71 5.88 28.67
CA ALA A 136 25.51 5.71 29.89
C ALA A 136 25.79 7.05 30.58
N SER A 137 26.08 8.09 29.80
CA SER A 137 26.30 9.46 30.30
C SER A 137 25.02 10.05 30.89
N TRP A 138 23.87 9.85 30.23
CA TRP A 138 22.56 10.25 30.73
C TRP A 138 22.20 9.53 32.03
N ARG A 139 22.46 8.22 32.12
CA ARG A 139 22.20 7.41 33.31
C ARG A 139 23.11 7.79 34.49
N ALA A 140 24.39 8.08 34.24
CA ALA A 140 25.33 8.57 35.25
C ALA A 140 24.97 9.97 35.77
N ARG A 141 24.45 10.85 34.90
CA ARG A 141 23.89 12.15 35.32
C ARG A 141 22.64 11.98 36.19
N ARG A 142 21.79 11.00 35.89
CA ARG A 142 20.57 10.70 36.68
C ARG A 142 20.85 10.19 38.10
N THR A 143 22.01 9.57 38.35
CA THR A 143 22.45 9.18 39.71
C THR A 143 22.99 10.34 40.55
N GLY A 144 23.19 11.54 39.98
CA GLY A 144 23.56 12.76 40.71
C GLY A 144 22.38 13.63 41.15
N TYR A 145 21.17 13.40 40.64
CA TYR A 145 19.97 14.22 40.92
C TYR A 145 19.01 13.58 41.94
N ALA A 146 19.49 12.62 42.75
CA ALA A 146 18.72 12.08 43.88
C ALA A 146 18.94 12.87 45.20
N ALA A 147 19.81 13.90 45.20
CA ALA A 147 20.13 14.69 46.38
C ALA A 147 19.59 16.15 46.35
N ALA A 148 18.83 16.53 45.32
CA ALA A 148 18.33 17.90 45.15
C ALA A 148 16.84 17.95 44.82
N MET A 149 16.03 17.17 45.54
CA MET A 149 14.56 17.19 45.41
C MET A 149 13.86 17.46 46.76
N LEU A 150 14.42 18.40 47.50
CA LEU A 150 13.74 19.20 48.51
C LEU A 150 14.16 20.64 48.21
N TRP A 151 13.17 21.49 47.95
CA TRP A 151 13.19 22.92 47.60
C TRP A 151 12.51 23.19 46.26
N LEU A 152 11.48 24.03 46.36
CA LEU A 152 10.71 24.69 45.30
C LEU A 152 9.43 23.97 44.82
N THR A 153 8.52 23.76 45.77
CA THR A 153 7.15 24.27 45.62
C THR A 153 7.18 25.81 45.54
N GLY A 154 6.73 26.38 44.42
CA GLY A 154 6.46 27.82 44.33
C GLY A 154 6.89 28.46 43.00
N ALA A 155 5.92 29.08 42.34
CA ALA A 155 6.04 29.97 41.17
C ALA A 155 6.21 29.33 39.78
N ALA A 156 5.09 29.05 39.12
CA ALA A 156 4.87 29.46 37.72
C ALA A 156 3.37 29.35 37.37
N ALA A 157 2.57 30.27 37.94
CA ALA A 157 1.34 30.71 37.31
C ALA A 157 1.69 31.95 36.46
N ALA A 158 2.05 31.71 35.19
CA ALA A 158 1.91 32.64 34.07
C ALA A 158 2.62 32.03 32.85
N MET A 159 1.97 32.12 31.69
CA MET A 159 2.48 31.76 30.37
C MET A 159 2.40 30.27 30.00
N SER A 160 1.18 29.80 29.77
CA SER A 160 0.75 29.29 28.45
C SER A 160 -0.68 28.80 28.56
N ALA A 161 -1.63 29.69 28.27
CA ALA A 161 -2.94 29.25 27.81
C ALA A 161 -2.71 28.62 26.43
N THR A 162 -2.38 27.33 26.40
CA THR A 162 -2.56 26.52 25.21
C THR A 162 -4.03 26.62 24.83
N PRO A 163 -4.38 27.02 23.60
CA PRO A 163 -5.76 26.91 23.16
C PRO A 163 -6.17 25.45 23.32
N ALA A 164 -7.32 25.22 23.95
CA ALA A 164 -7.87 23.89 24.14
C ALA A 164 -7.85 23.15 22.78
N PRO A 165 -7.45 21.86 22.74
CA PRO A 165 -7.52 21.10 21.50
C PRO A 165 -8.94 21.16 20.99
N ALA A 166 -9.12 21.68 19.76
CA ALA A 166 -10.37 21.60 19.03
C ALA A 166 -10.89 20.16 19.16
N LYS A 167 -12.16 19.99 19.60
CA LYS A 167 -12.79 18.69 19.87
C LYS A 167 -12.29 17.63 18.89
N ALA A 168 -11.46 16.71 19.38
CA ALA A 168 -10.78 15.72 18.57
C ALA A 168 -11.79 14.91 17.73
N GLN A 169 -11.37 14.58 16.52
CA GLN A 169 -12.07 13.66 15.64
C GLN A 169 -12.38 12.33 16.37
N ASP A 170 -13.53 11.72 16.08
CA ASP A 170 -13.90 10.43 16.66
C ASP A 170 -13.20 9.31 15.89
N MET A 171 -11.90 9.10 16.17
CA MET A 171 -11.11 8.04 15.53
C MET A 171 -11.72 6.64 15.68
N PRO A 172 -12.38 6.28 16.79
CA PRO A 172 -13.18 5.06 16.85
C PRO A 172 -14.30 5.01 15.79
N ARG A 173 -15.02 6.11 15.55
CA ARG A 173 -16.03 6.19 14.48
C ARG A 173 -15.39 6.08 13.09
N VAL A 174 -14.24 6.71 12.86
CA VAL A 174 -13.48 6.57 11.62
C VAL A 174 -13.18 5.11 11.32
N ARG A 175 -12.57 4.38 12.27
CA ARG A 175 -12.27 2.95 12.12
C ARG A 175 -13.53 2.15 11.84
N ARG A 176 -14.61 2.36 12.61
CA ARG A 176 -15.90 1.67 12.37
C ARG A 176 -16.47 1.93 10.98
N THR A 177 -16.35 3.15 10.46
CA THR A 177 -16.80 3.49 9.10
C THR A 177 -15.98 2.75 8.05
N ILE A 178 -14.65 2.75 8.18
CA ILE A 178 -13.76 2.04 7.26
C ILE A 178 -14.04 0.54 7.31
N GLU A 179 -14.08 -0.06 8.50
CA GLU A 179 -14.39 -1.47 8.71
C GLU A 179 -15.75 -1.84 8.11
N LYS A 180 -16.77 -1.00 8.30
CA LYS A 180 -18.12 -1.24 7.76
C LYS A 180 -18.15 -1.24 6.24
N LEU A 181 -17.46 -0.29 5.61
CA LEU A 181 -17.42 -0.14 4.15
C LEU A 181 -16.54 -1.21 3.49
N ALA A 182 -15.49 -1.67 4.17
CA ALA A 182 -14.59 -2.73 3.71
C ALA A 182 -15.06 -4.15 4.10
N ALA A 183 -16.19 -4.27 4.81
CA ALA A 183 -16.68 -5.55 5.29
C ALA A 183 -17.10 -6.48 4.13
N PRO A 184 -16.97 -7.81 4.29
CA PRO A 184 -17.39 -8.79 3.27
C PRO A 184 -18.84 -8.62 2.79
N GLN A 185 -19.73 -8.13 3.67
CA GLN A 185 -21.15 -7.91 3.39
C GLN A 185 -21.39 -6.75 2.40
N MET A 186 -20.44 -5.84 2.28
CA MET A 186 -20.45 -4.78 1.26
C MET A 186 -19.99 -5.29 -0.11
N HIS A 187 -19.53 -6.55 -0.20
CA HIS A 187 -19.12 -7.19 -1.45
C HIS A 187 -18.10 -6.39 -2.25
N GLY A 188 -17.18 -5.71 -1.55
CA GLY A 188 -16.18 -4.83 -2.15
C GLY A 188 -16.76 -3.61 -2.86
N ARG A 189 -17.99 -3.21 -2.50
CA ARG A 189 -18.68 -2.01 -3.00
C ARG A 189 -18.78 -1.90 -4.52
N GLY A 190 -18.68 -3.03 -5.21
CA GLY A 190 -18.89 -3.14 -6.65
C GLY A 190 -20.25 -3.71 -7.00
N TYR A 191 -20.42 -4.07 -8.27
CA TYR A 191 -21.73 -4.27 -8.90
C TYR A 191 -22.29 -5.71 -8.81
N VAL A 192 -21.57 -6.59 -8.11
CA VAL A 192 -22.02 -7.96 -7.78
C VAL A 192 -22.73 -7.93 -6.43
N LYS A 193 -23.93 -8.53 -6.36
CA LYS A 193 -24.78 -8.55 -5.14
C LYS A 193 -25.08 -7.15 -4.58
N ASP A 194 -25.15 -6.16 -5.48
CA ASP A 194 -25.46 -4.75 -5.21
C ASP A 194 -24.59 -4.15 -4.10
N GLY A 195 -23.28 -4.42 -4.12
CA GLY A 195 -22.33 -3.92 -3.14
C GLY A 195 -22.28 -2.38 -3.09
N ASP A 196 -22.26 -1.74 -4.26
CA ASP A 196 -22.34 -0.29 -4.42
C ASP A 196 -23.61 0.28 -3.79
N LYS A 197 -24.79 -0.33 -4.05
CA LYS A 197 -26.06 0.14 -3.47
C LYS A 197 -26.13 -0.06 -1.97
N LYS A 198 -25.53 -1.13 -1.44
CA LYS A 198 -25.41 -1.36 0.01
C LYS A 198 -24.54 -0.29 0.68
N ALA A 199 -23.42 0.06 0.06
CA ALA A 199 -22.57 1.16 0.52
C ALA A 199 -23.32 2.49 0.50
N ALA A 200 -24.00 2.80 -0.61
CA ALA A 200 -24.79 4.02 -0.74
C ALA A 200 -25.93 4.09 0.29
N ALA A 201 -26.63 2.98 0.55
CA ALA A 201 -27.68 2.93 1.56
C ALA A 201 -27.13 3.22 2.97
N TYR A 202 -25.98 2.64 3.33
CA TYR A 202 -25.29 2.94 4.58
C TYR A 202 -24.92 4.43 4.68
N LEU A 203 -24.30 4.97 3.63
CA LEU A 203 -23.84 6.37 3.61
C LEU A 203 -25.00 7.36 3.65
N ARG A 204 -26.07 7.10 2.91
CA ARG A 204 -27.31 7.88 3.02
C ARG A 204 -27.88 7.87 4.44
N GLY A 205 -27.81 6.73 5.13
CA GLY A 205 -28.11 6.65 6.56
C GLY A 205 -27.23 7.59 7.39
N ARG A 206 -25.91 7.58 7.16
CA ARG A 206 -24.96 8.49 7.83
C ARG A 206 -25.29 9.96 7.57
N LEU A 207 -25.60 10.34 6.33
CA LEU A 207 -25.95 11.73 5.98
C LEU A 207 -27.23 12.17 6.71
N LYS A 208 -28.25 11.30 6.80
CA LYS A 208 -29.49 11.54 7.54
C LYS A 208 -29.24 11.67 9.05
N GLU A 209 -28.42 10.79 9.64
CA GLU A 209 -28.06 10.86 11.06
C GLU A 209 -27.34 12.16 11.41
N LEU A 210 -26.51 12.68 10.49
CA LEU A 210 -25.84 13.98 10.63
C LEU A 210 -26.76 15.17 10.37
N LYS A 211 -28.02 14.95 9.98
CA LYS A 211 -29.03 15.99 9.69
C LYS A 211 -28.58 17.00 8.62
N LEU A 212 -27.83 16.52 7.63
CA LEU A 212 -27.45 17.35 6.48
C LEU A 212 -28.66 17.62 5.61
N GLU A 213 -28.65 18.70 4.82
CA GLU A 213 -29.70 18.95 3.83
C GLU A 213 -29.41 18.15 2.55
N PRO A 214 -30.40 17.48 1.94
CA PRO A 214 -30.19 16.79 0.67
C PRO A 214 -30.09 17.79 -0.49
N LEU A 215 -29.16 17.56 -1.42
CA LEU A 215 -29.07 18.32 -2.69
C LEU A 215 -29.90 17.71 -3.82
N ALA A 216 -30.42 16.50 -3.62
CA ALA A 216 -31.30 15.77 -4.53
C ALA A 216 -32.30 14.94 -3.72
N PRO A 217 -33.44 14.50 -4.29
CA PRO A 217 -34.38 13.62 -3.60
C PRO A 217 -33.68 12.42 -2.96
N ASP A 218 -33.91 12.22 -1.66
CA ASP A 218 -33.28 11.17 -0.85
C ASP A 218 -31.74 11.15 -0.95
N TYR A 219 -31.12 12.32 -1.07
CA TYR A 219 -29.68 12.53 -1.27
C TYR A 219 -29.12 11.94 -2.57
N THR A 220 -29.95 11.43 -3.47
CA THR A 220 -29.52 10.51 -4.52
C THR A 220 -29.59 11.16 -5.90
N GLN A 221 -28.50 11.08 -6.65
CA GLN A 221 -28.45 11.43 -8.08
C GLN A 221 -28.23 10.15 -8.90
N PRO A 222 -29.27 9.57 -9.50
CA PRO A 222 -29.15 8.30 -10.22
C PRO A 222 -28.53 8.48 -11.60
N PHE A 223 -27.80 7.46 -12.04
CA PHE A 223 -27.27 7.32 -13.40
C PHE A 223 -27.03 5.84 -13.74
N THR A 224 -26.64 5.58 -14.99
CA THR A 224 -26.34 4.22 -15.46
C THR A 224 -24.93 4.09 -16.00
N LEU A 225 -24.40 2.88 -15.91
CA LEU A 225 -23.19 2.46 -16.63
C LEU A 225 -23.34 1.05 -17.18
N ASP A 226 -22.60 0.75 -18.24
CA ASP A 226 -22.31 -0.64 -18.60
C ASP A 226 -21.14 -1.11 -17.73
N VAL A 227 -21.20 -2.34 -17.22
CA VAL A 227 -20.14 -2.89 -16.37
C VAL A 227 -19.99 -4.40 -16.50
N ASN A 228 -18.77 -4.86 -16.69
CA ASN A 228 -18.42 -6.28 -16.67
C ASN A 228 -18.21 -6.76 -15.23
N THR A 229 -18.78 -7.90 -14.88
CA THR A 229 -18.81 -8.42 -13.50
C THR A 229 -18.49 -9.91 -13.46
N PHE A 230 -18.02 -10.40 -12.30
CA PHE A 230 -17.64 -11.80 -12.10
C PHE A 230 -18.41 -12.43 -10.92
N PRO A 231 -19.69 -12.83 -11.09
CA PRO A 231 -20.56 -13.10 -9.95
C PRO A 231 -20.41 -14.51 -9.33
N SER A 232 -19.89 -15.51 -10.06
CA SER A 232 -19.86 -16.89 -9.56
C SER A 232 -18.55 -17.65 -9.79
N LYS A 233 -18.40 -18.36 -10.90
CA LYS A 233 -17.24 -19.23 -11.17
C LYS A 233 -15.99 -18.38 -11.43
N MET A 234 -14.93 -18.72 -10.72
CA MET A 234 -13.59 -18.16 -10.88
C MET A 234 -12.61 -19.27 -10.51
N ASP A 235 -12.32 -20.15 -11.46
CA ASP A 235 -11.48 -21.33 -11.23
C ASP A 235 -10.43 -21.45 -12.32
N PHE A 236 -9.18 -21.65 -11.91
CA PHE A 236 -8.06 -21.89 -12.80
C PHE A 236 -7.16 -22.98 -12.22
N ARG A 237 -6.93 -24.01 -13.02
CA ARG A 237 -6.15 -25.19 -12.65
C ARG A 237 -5.14 -25.50 -13.74
N LEU A 238 -3.94 -25.84 -13.29
CA LEU A 238 -2.87 -26.36 -14.11
C LEU A 238 -2.68 -27.84 -13.76
N GLU A 239 -2.40 -28.66 -14.76
CA GLU A 239 -2.06 -30.06 -14.56
C GLU A 239 -0.84 -30.40 -15.42
N HIS A 240 0.05 -31.22 -14.87
CA HIS A 240 1.26 -31.69 -15.56
C HIS A 240 1.23 -33.20 -15.71
N GLY A 241 1.11 -33.72 -16.93
CA GLY A 241 1.20 -35.14 -17.21
C GLY A 241 1.05 -35.47 -18.69
N PHE A 242 1.73 -36.54 -19.11
CA PHE A 242 1.60 -37.12 -20.45
C PHE A 242 0.24 -37.79 -20.69
N VAL A 243 -0.58 -37.98 -19.65
CA VAL A 243 -1.97 -38.46 -19.72
C VAL A 243 -2.86 -37.49 -18.95
N PRO A 244 -3.91 -36.91 -19.55
CA PRO A 244 -4.77 -35.95 -18.85
C PRO A 244 -5.55 -36.65 -17.74
N GLY A 245 -5.69 -36.00 -16.60
CA GLY A 245 -6.41 -36.48 -15.43
C GLY A 245 -5.55 -37.23 -14.41
N LEU A 246 -4.36 -37.72 -14.81
CA LEU A 246 -3.45 -38.54 -13.98
C LEU A 246 -2.23 -37.78 -13.46
N GLY A 247 -1.99 -36.55 -13.94
CA GLY A 247 -0.86 -35.73 -13.49
C GLY A 247 -1.13 -35.03 -12.15
N PRO A 248 -0.08 -34.54 -11.46
CA PRO A 248 -0.24 -33.55 -10.41
C PRO A 248 -1.07 -32.35 -10.90
N LYS A 249 -1.97 -31.88 -10.04
CA LYS A 249 -2.91 -30.78 -10.30
C LYS A 249 -2.65 -29.66 -9.31
N TRP A 250 -2.63 -28.44 -9.81
CA TRP A 250 -2.47 -27.24 -9.01
C TRP A 250 -3.63 -26.32 -9.29
N ARG A 251 -4.29 -25.90 -8.21
CA ARG A 251 -5.40 -24.97 -8.27
C ARG A 251 -4.91 -23.61 -7.82
N LEU A 252 -4.93 -22.65 -8.73
CA LEU A 252 -4.58 -21.27 -8.40
C LEU A 252 -5.74 -20.64 -7.62
N GLN A 253 -5.41 -19.87 -6.59
CA GLN A 253 -6.36 -19.15 -5.76
C GLN A 253 -6.68 -17.79 -6.40
N PRO A 254 -7.94 -17.50 -6.74
CA PRO A 254 -8.29 -16.18 -7.27
C PRO A 254 -7.98 -15.08 -6.25
N GLY A 255 -7.61 -13.89 -6.72
CA GLY A 255 -7.20 -12.75 -5.90
C GLY A 255 -5.82 -12.87 -5.24
N ARG A 256 -5.25 -14.08 -5.16
CA ARG A 256 -3.92 -14.34 -4.58
C ARG A 256 -2.90 -14.74 -5.65
N ASP A 257 -3.24 -15.73 -6.45
CA ASP A 257 -2.36 -16.29 -7.47
C ASP A 257 -2.71 -15.77 -8.87
N PHE A 258 -4.00 -15.46 -9.10
CA PHE A 258 -4.48 -14.90 -10.37
C PHE A 258 -5.76 -14.06 -10.20
N ILE A 259 -6.04 -13.20 -11.17
CA ILE A 259 -7.31 -12.48 -11.33
C ILE A 259 -7.75 -12.53 -12.81
N ALA A 260 -9.04 -12.31 -13.07
CA ALA A 260 -9.50 -11.97 -14.41
C ALA A 260 -9.23 -10.49 -14.70
N THR A 261 -8.83 -10.14 -15.92
CA THR A 261 -8.76 -8.73 -16.31
C THR A 261 -10.17 -8.13 -16.31
N ALA A 262 -10.28 -6.83 -16.06
CA ALA A 262 -11.57 -6.15 -15.91
C ALA A 262 -12.54 -6.38 -17.09
N ASN A 263 -12.02 -6.45 -18.31
CA ASN A 263 -12.78 -6.70 -19.53
C ASN A 263 -12.82 -8.17 -19.96
N SER A 264 -12.37 -9.12 -19.14
CA SER A 264 -12.35 -10.54 -19.50
C SER A 264 -13.75 -11.05 -19.87
N GLY A 265 -13.81 -11.86 -20.93
CA GLY A 265 -14.95 -12.71 -21.22
C GLY A 265 -15.08 -13.87 -20.23
N GLY A 266 -16.22 -14.54 -20.31
CA GLY A 266 -16.51 -15.77 -19.57
C GLY A 266 -16.34 -17.00 -20.46
N GLY A 267 -16.22 -18.17 -19.84
CA GLY A 267 -16.12 -19.42 -20.58
C GLY A 267 -15.57 -20.56 -19.73
N GLN A 268 -15.76 -21.78 -20.22
CA GLN A 268 -15.15 -22.98 -19.67
C GLN A 268 -14.19 -23.56 -20.71
N LEU A 269 -12.91 -23.62 -20.34
CA LEU A 269 -11.82 -24.08 -21.20
C LEU A 269 -11.16 -25.27 -20.52
N SER A 270 -10.92 -26.34 -21.27
CA SER A 270 -10.17 -27.51 -20.81
C SER A 270 -9.37 -28.09 -21.97
N GLY A 271 -8.07 -28.28 -21.80
CA GLY A 271 -7.25 -28.89 -22.85
C GLY A 271 -5.74 -28.79 -22.68
N ARG A 272 -5.04 -29.47 -23.59
CA ARG A 272 -3.57 -29.67 -23.66
C ARG A 272 -2.79 -28.52 -24.32
N PHE A 273 -3.38 -27.34 -24.43
CA PHE A 273 -2.91 -26.33 -25.38
C PHE A 273 -2.53 -25.01 -24.71
N LEU A 274 -1.76 -25.10 -23.63
CA LEU A 274 -0.96 -23.97 -23.17
C LEU A 274 0.12 -23.70 -24.23
N ARG A 275 0.19 -22.45 -24.68
CA ARG A 275 1.25 -21.93 -25.55
C ARG A 275 1.94 -20.80 -24.82
N TYR A 276 3.25 -20.74 -24.97
CA TYR A 276 4.05 -19.69 -24.37
C TYR A 276 4.47 -18.70 -25.46
N LEU A 277 4.41 -17.42 -25.13
CA LEU A 277 4.93 -16.35 -25.95
C LEU A 277 5.84 -15.50 -25.08
N ASP A 278 7.06 -15.28 -25.56
CA ASP A 278 8.08 -14.42 -24.96
C ASP A 278 8.77 -13.57 -26.03
N SER A 279 9.55 -12.60 -25.56
CA SER A 279 10.34 -11.68 -26.37
C SER A 279 11.27 -12.41 -27.34
N VAL A 280 11.87 -13.53 -26.92
CA VAL A 280 12.74 -14.35 -27.76
C VAL A 280 11.96 -14.92 -28.95
N THR A 281 10.77 -15.47 -28.71
CA THR A 281 9.91 -16.06 -29.74
C THR A 281 9.53 -15.03 -30.80
N VAL A 282 9.17 -13.81 -30.39
CA VAL A 282 8.76 -12.75 -31.33
C VAL A 282 9.93 -12.03 -31.98
N SER A 283 11.16 -12.22 -31.49
CA SER A 283 12.37 -11.58 -32.05
C SER A 283 12.88 -12.22 -33.34
N THR A 284 12.40 -13.42 -33.70
CA THR A 284 12.87 -14.15 -34.89
C THR A 284 11.71 -14.56 -35.80
N PRO A 285 11.86 -14.49 -37.15
CA PRO A 285 10.83 -14.96 -38.07
C PRO A 285 10.42 -16.42 -37.85
N ALA A 286 11.39 -17.29 -37.58
CA ALA A 286 11.15 -18.71 -37.30
C ALA A 286 10.35 -18.94 -36.02
N GLY A 287 10.64 -18.18 -34.94
CA GLY A 287 9.87 -18.25 -33.70
C GLY A 287 8.42 -17.79 -33.88
N VAL A 288 8.21 -16.72 -34.65
CA VAL A 288 6.88 -16.23 -35.01
C VAL A 288 6.10 -17.28 -35.82
N GLU A 289 6.73 -17.86 -36.84
CA GLU A 289 6.10 -18.89 -37.68
C GLU A 289 5.71 -20.13 -36.85
N GLU A 290 6.61 -20.59 -35.97
CA GLU A 290 6.35 -21.75 -35.11
C GLU A 290 5.24 -21.47 -34.10
N PHE A 291 5.20 -20.28 -33.50
CA PHE A 291 4.09 -19.86 -32.63
C PHE A 291 2.77 -19.85 -33.41
N LEU A 292 2.74 -19.24 -34.60
CA LEU A 292 1.55 -19.18 -35.43
C LEU A 292 1.08 -20.56 -35.87
N ARG A 293 1.99 -21.48 -36.17
CA ARG A 293 1.67 -22.87 -36.55
C ARG A 293 1.10 -23.67 -35.38
N THR A 294 1.73 -23.59 -34.22
CA THR A 294 1.36 -24.39 -33.04
C THR A 294 0.11 -23.89 -32.31
N SER A 295 -0.27 -22.63 -32.52
CA SER A 295 -1.49 -22.00 -31.96
C SER A 295 -2.72 -22.09 -32.87
N GLN A 296 -2.65 -22.79 -34.01
CA GLN A 296 -3.76 -22.92 -34.97
C GLN A 296 -4.90 -23.86 -34.56
N PHE A 297 -4.77 -24.60 -33.45
CA PHE A 297 -5.72 -25.67 -33.13
C PHE A 297 -7.12 -25.13 -32.85
N LYS A 298 -8.10 -25.61 -33.64
CA LYS A 298 -9.53 -25.35 -33.47
C LYS A 298 -10.25 -26.63 -33.07
N ARG A 299 -11.20 -26.53 -32.14
CA ARG A 299 -12.19 -27.57 -31.82
C ARG A 299 -13.56 -26.95 -32.00
N ASP A 300 -14.45 -27.64 -32.74
CA ASP A 300 -15.81 -27.17 -33.04
C ASP A 300 -15.85 -25.74 -33.62
N GLY A 301 -14.86 -25.39 -34.45
CA GLY A 301 -14.75 -24.09 -35.11
C GLY A 301 -14.12 -22.96 -34.28
N GLN A 302 -13.79 -23.16 -33.00
CA GLN A 302 -13.16 -22.15 -32.13
C GLN A 302 -11.71 -22.52 -31.75
N TYR A 303 -10.81 -21.52 -31.75
CA TYR A 303 -9.43 -21.71 -31.28
C TYR A 303 -9.41 -22.09 -29.81
N SER A 304 -8.91 -23.27 -29.47
CA SER A 304 -9.07 -23.87 -28.14
C SER A 304 -7.85 -23.68 -27.23
N CYS A 305 -6.86 -22.90 -27.67
CA CYS A 305 -5.61 -22.72 -26.93
C CYS A 305 -5.66 -21.52 -25.99
N MET A 306 -4.88 -21.62 -24.91
CA MET A 306 -4.57 -20.53 -24.00
C MET A 306 -3.13 -20.10 -24.27
N VAL A 307 -2.90 -18.80 -24.46
CA VAL A 307 -1.54 -18.25 -24.64
C VAL A 307 -1.09 -17.54 -23.36
N VAL A 308 0.07 -17.95 -22.84
CA VAL A 308 0.73 -17.37 -21.68
C VAL A 308 1.77 -16.36 -22.14
N LEU A 309 1.59 -15.10 -21.77
CA LEU A 309 2.50 -14.00 -22.06
C LEU A 309 3.49 -13.86 -20.91
N LEU A 310 4.74 -14.26 -21.14
CA LEU A 310 5.74 -14.45 -20.09
C LEU A 310 6.42 -13.17 -19.62
N ASP A 311 6.55 -12.16 -20.51
CA ASP A 311 7.27 -10.93 -20.20
C ASP A 311 6.51 -9.67 -20.63
N ARG A 312 6.97 -8.51 -20.12
CA ARG A 312 6.35 -7.20 -20.38
C ARG A 312 6.44 -6.79 -21.85
N TYR A 313 7.38 -7.33 -22.62
CA TYR A 313 7.56 -6.96 -24.02
C TYR A 313 6.40 -7.50 -24.85
N VAL A 314 6.09 -8.79 -24.73
CA VAL A 314 4.99 -9.42 -25.48
C VAL A 314 3.60 -9.05 -24.99
N GLN A 315 3.49 -8.45 -23.81
CA GLN A 315 2.22 -7.94 -23.30
C GLN A 315 1.79 -6.63 -23.96
N GLN A 316 2.70 -5.92 -24.63
CA GLN A 316 2.44 -4.65 -25.31
C GLN A 316 2.09 -4.90 -26.79
N PRO A 317 0.83 -4.67 -27.22
CA PRO A 317 0.41 -4.98 -28.60
C PRO A 317 1.22 -4.23 -29.67
N ALA A 318 1.78 -3.07 -29.35
CA ALA A 318 2.60 -2.26 -30.25
C ALA A 318 3.94 -2.92 -30.62
N HIS A 319 4.44 -3.85 -29.79
CA HIS A 319 5.71 -4.55 -30.02
C HIS A 319 5.54 -5.86 -30.78
N LEU A 320 4.31 -6.28 -31.03
CA LEU A 320 4.01 -7.57 -31.64
C LEU A 320 3.85 -7.43 -33.16
N PRO A 321 4.40 -8.37 -33.96
CA PRO A 321 4.05 -8.48 -35.38
C PRO A 321 2.54 -8.60 -35.56
N GLU A 322 2.00 -8.02 -36.65
CA GLU A 322 0.56 -7.98 -36.91
C GLU A 322 -0.08 -9.38 -36.88
N ALA A 323 0.58 -10.38 -37.46
CA ALA A 323 0.10 -11.76 -37.46
C ALA A 323 0.00 -12.36 -36.05
N VAL A 324 0.95 -12.04 -35.15
CA VAL A 324 0.93 -12.48 -33.75
C VAL A 324 -0.20 -11.78 -32.99
N ARG A 325 -0.38 -10.48 -33.20
CA ARG A 325 -1.51 -9.72 -32.62
C ARG A 325 -2.85 -10.31 -33.05
N ALA A 326 -3.05 -10.52 -34.35
CA ALA A 326 -4.25 -11.14 -34.89
C ALA A 326 -4.49 -12.56 -34.33
N ARG A 327 -3.41 -13.32 -34.08
CA ARG A 327 -3.50 -14.62 -33.40
C ARG A 327 -4.01 -14.46 -31.97
N LEU A 328 -3.40 -13.58 -31.16
CA LEU A 328 -3.80 -13.33 -29.78
C LEU A 328 -5.25 -12.83 -29.65
N ASP A 329 -5.74 -12.07 -30.63
CA ASP A 329 -7.14 -11.63 -30.65
C ASP A 329 -8.13 -12.77 -30.96
N SER A 330 -7.62 -13.89 -31.49
CA SER A 330 -8.44 -15.03 -31.94
C SER A 330 -8.45 -16.21 -30.97
N VAL A 331 -7.51 -16.31 -30.03
CA VAL A 331 -7.42 -17.46 -29.11
C VAL A 331 -8.56 -17.47 -28.08
N ALA A 332 -8.82 -18.63 -27.47
CA ALA A 332 -9.85 -18.75 -26.44
C ALA A 332 -9.48 -18.02 -25.14
N ALA A 333 -8.19 -18.00 -24.81
CA ALA A 333 -7.72 -17.30 -23.62
C ALA A 333 -6.30 -16.75 -23.73
N VAL A 334 -6.07 -15.66 -23.01
CA VAL A 334 -4.76 -15.08 -22.78
C VAL A 334 -4.52 -14.99 -21.27
N LEU A 335 -3.35 -15.45 -20.83
CA LEU A 335 -2.87 -15.33 -19.45
C LEU A 335 -1.62 -14.45 -19.44
N ARG A 336 -1.64 -13.35 -18.71
CA ARG A 336 -0.51 -12.43 -18.55
C ARG A 336 0.20 -12.73 -17.24
N VAL A 337 1.51 -12.93 -17.27
CA VAL A 337 2.31 -13.05 -16.05
C VAL A 337 2.70 -11.63 -15.60
N VAL A 338 2.23 -11.23 -14.42
CA VAL A 338 2.41 -9.86 -13.90
C VAL A 338 3.06 -9.90 -12.52
N PRO A 339 3.92 -8.92 -12.17
CA PRO A 339 4.61 -8.92 -10.88
C PRO A 339 3.67 -8.61 -9.69
N LYS A 340 2.49 -8.02 -9.97
CA LYS A 340 1.46 -7.70 -8.99
C LYS A 340 0.09 -7.85 -9.67
N LEU A 341 -0.88 -8.45 -8.98
CA LEU A 341 -2.28 -8.46 -9.39
C LEU A 341 -2.91 -7.12 -9.02
N THR A 342 -3.51 -6.43 -9.98
CA THR A 342 -4.14 -5.12 -9.76
C THR A 342 -5.48 -5.14 -10.48
N ALA A 343 -6.56 -5.30 -9.71
CA ALA A 343 -7.90 -5.37 -10.28
C ALA A 343 -8.40 -3.99 -10.72
N SER A 344 -9.38 -3.99 -11.62
CA SER A 344 -9.98 -2.79 -12.20
C SER A 344 -11.41 -3.12 -12.65
N VAL A 345 -12.16 -2.10 -13.09
CA VAL A 345 -13.52 -2.23 -13.61
C VAL A 345 -13.55 -1.81 -15.08
N ALA A 346 -14.31 -2.54 -15.91
CA ALA A 346 -14.47 -2.21 -17.32
C ALA A 346 -15.94 -2.15 -17.72
N ALA A 347 -16.28 -1.21 -18.59
CA ALA A 347 -17.59 -1.09 -19.21
C ALA A 347 -17.80 -2.02 -20.42
N THR A 348 -16.76 -2.76 -20.81
CA THR A 348 -16.75 -3.63 -21.98
C THR A 348 -16.38 -5.05 -21.59
N GLN A 349 -16.82 -6.02 -22.38
CA GLN A 349 -16.44 -7.41 -22.22
C GLN A 349 -15.83 -7.95 -23.51
N SER A 350 -14.69 -8.61 -23.38
CA SER A 350 -14.00 -9.33 -24.44
C SER A 350 -14.70 -10.65 -24.75
N LYS A 351 -14.54 -11.15 -25.97
CA LYS A 351 -15.02 -12.50 -26.34
C LYS A 351 -14.15 -13.62 -25.74
N GLN A 352 -12.89 -13.31 -25.42
CA GLN A 352 -11.93 -14.26 -24.88
C GLN A 352 -11.79 -14.13 -23.36
N VAL A 353 -11.42 -15.23 -22.71
CA VAL A 353 -11.03 -15.22 -21.29
C VAL A 353 -9.66 -14.56 -21.18
N GLN A 354 -9.54 -13.56 -20.32
CA GLN A 354 -8.29 -12.84 -20.09
C GLN A 354 -7.96 -12.84 -18.61
N LEU A 355 -6.80 -13.37 -18.28
CA LEU A 355 -6.34 -13.55 -16.91
C LEU A 355 -4.99 -12.87 -16.70
N GLU A 356 -4.74 -12.48 -15.45
CA GLU A 356 -3.43 -12.10 -14.94
C GLU A 356 -3.05 -13.07 -13.82
N ALA A 357 -1.80 -13.54 -13.81
CA ALA A 357 -1.28 -14.37 -12.73
C ALA A 357 0.08 -13.88 -12.27
N LEU A 358 0.37 -14.12 -10.99
CA LEU A 358 1.71 -13.90 -10.47
C LEU A 358 2.70 -14.91 -11.07
N PRO A 359 4.01 -14.60 -11.09
CA PRO A 359 5.02 -15.56 -11.51
C PRO A 359 4.91 -16.82 -10.66
N HIS A 360 4.73 -17.95 -11.32
CA HIS A 360 4.66 -19.25 -10.70
C HIS A 360 5.66 -20.16 -11.41
N PRO A 361 6.41 -21.05 -10.74
CA PRO A 361 7.35 -21.96 -11.39
C PRO A 361 6.74 -22.82 -12.52
N MET A 362 5.42 -22.97 -12.48
CA MET A 362 4.65 -23.71 -13.49
C MET A 362 4.18 -22.86 -14.67
N LEU A 363 4.12 -21.54 -14.49
CA LEU A 363 3.79 -20.57 -15.53
C LEU A 363 5.07 -19.96 -16.14
N HIS A 364 6.16 -19.96 -15.40
CA HIS A 364 7.42 -19.33 -15.77
C HIS A 364 8.36 -20.34 -16.42
N ARG A 365 8.66 -20.14 -17.70
CA ARG A 365 9.58 -21.01 -18.45
C ARG A 365 10.24 -20.23 -19.57
N ILE A 366 11.32 -19.53 -19.26
CA ILE A 366 12.18 -18.90 -20.28
C ILE A 366 12.81 -20.03 -21.10
N GLY A 367 12.63 -20.00 -22.42
CA GLY A 367 13.24 -20.99 -23.33
C GLY A 367 12.58 -22.37 -23.34
N ALA A 368 11.37 -22.53 -22.80
CA ALA A 368 10.62 -23.77 -23.01
C ALA A 368 10.13 -23.89 -24.45
N PRO A 369 10.01 -25.12 -25.00
CA PRO A 369 9.43 -25.31 -26.30
C PRO A 369 8.01 -24.71 -26.34
N ILE A 370 7.70 -24.00 -27.43
CA ILE A 370 6.42 -23.30 -27.69
C ILE A 370 5.21 -24.22 -27.43
N SER A 371 5.40 -25.53 -27.59
CA SER A 371 4.51 -26.57 -27.10
C SER A 371 5.17 -27.40 -25.98
N SER A 372 4.51 -27.49 -24.82
CA SER A 372 4.85 -28.50 -23.82
C SER A 372 3.69 -29.49 -23.72
N PRO A 373 3.80 -30.71 -24.29
CA PRO A 373 2.69 -31.67 -24.33
C PRO A 373 2.29 -32.20 -22.95
N ALA A 374 3.08 -31.89 -21.92
CA ALA A 374 2.82 -32.29 -20.55
C ALA A 374 1.90 -31.33 -19.79
N TRP A 375 1.65 -30.10 -20.25
CA TRP A 375 0.83 -29.14 -19.50
C TRP A 375 -0.59 -29.03 -20.04
N THR A 376 -1.58 -29.15 -19.15
CA THR A 376 -2.98 -28.85 -19.45
C THR A 376 -3.50 -27.76 -18.51
N SER A 377 -4.45 -26.98 -19.00
CA SER A 377 -5.14 -25.96 -18.22
C SER A 377 -6.64 -26.22 -18.24
N THR A 378 -7.27 -26.09 -17.08
CA THR A 378 -8.73 -26.00 -16.96
C THR A 378 -9.08 -24.65 -16.36
N THR A 379 -9.94 -23.91 -17.03
CA THR A 379 -10.39 -22.58 -16.59
C THR A 379 -11.91 -22.51 -16.67
N ALA A 380 -12.56 -21.95 -15.66
CA ALA A 380 -13.99 -21.68 -15.68
C ALA A 380 -14.25 -20.30 -15.07
N ILE A 381 -14.53 -19.32 -15.94
CA ILE A 381 -14.80 -17.94 -15.57
C ILE A 381 -16.25 -17.62 -15.92
N ASP A 382 -17.02 -17.16 -14.93
CA ASP A 382 -18.33 -16.55 -15.13
C ASP A 382 -18.15 -15.04 -15.19
N ALA A 383 -18.22 -14.47 -16.40
CA ALA A 383 -18.16 -13.04 -16.63
C ALA A 383 -19.47 -12.57 -17.27
N GLN A 384 -20.04 -11.49 -16.75
CA GLN A 384 -21.34 -10.97 -17.16
C GLN A 384 -21.25 -9.47 -17.40
N LEU A 385 -21.43 -9.06 -18.66
CA LEU A 385 -21.62 -7.66 -19.02
C LEU A 385 -23.05 -7.23 -18.66
N ARG A 386 -23.17 -6.42 -17.61
CA ARG A 386 -24.44 -5.81 -17.20
C ARG A 386 -24.58 -4.48 -17.92
N ARG A 387 -25.51 -4.41 -18.86
CA ARG A 387 -25.84 -3.17 -19.57
C ARG A 387 -26.79 -2.31 -18.74
N ASN A 388 -26.64 -1.00 -18.83
CA ASN A 388 -27.50 -0.02 -18.16
C ASN A 388 -27.69 -0.31 -16.66
N TYR A 389 -26.61 -0.73 -15.98
CA TYR A 389 -26.63 -0.97 -14.55
C TYR A 389 -26.93 0.35 -13.82
N GLN A 390 -27.98 0.35 -13.01
CA GLN A 390 -28.41 1.51 -12.23
C GLN A 390 -27.52 1.67 -10.99
N THR A 391 -26.91 2.84 -10.85
CA THR A 391 -26.15 3.26 -9.67
C THR A 391 -26.41 4.75 -9.39
N GLN A 392 -25.65 5.36 -8.48
CA GLN A 392 -25.93 6.72 -8.02
C GLN A 392 -24.71 7.47 -7.47
N ASN A 393 -24.81 8.79 -7.45
CA ASN A 393 -24.04 9.63 -6.53
C ASN A 393 -24.91 9.95 -5.31
N LEU A 394 -24.27 10.27 -4.18
CA LEU A 394 -24.94 10.90 -3.05
C LEU A 394 -24.47 12.34 -2.86
N ALA A 395 -25.39 13.24 -2.54
CA ALA A 395 -25.10 14.66 -2.41
C ALA A 395 -25.87 15.27 -1.24
N ALA A 396 -25.13 15.90 -0.32
CA ALA A 396 -25.65 16.61 0.83
C ALA A 396 -24.99 17.99 0.96
N VAL A 397 -25.61 18.90 1.69
CA VAL A 397 -25.10 20.24 1.93
C VAL A 397 -25.35 20.70 3.36
N ILE A 398 -24.43 21.52 3.87
CA ILE A 398 -24.64 22.38 5.02
C ILE A 398 -24.68 23.80 4.50
N ARG A 399 -25.80 24.50 4.76
CA ARG A 399 -25.96 25.89 4.32
C ARG A 399 -25.03 26.82 5.08
N GLY A 400 -24.37 27.69 4.32
CA GLY A 400 -23.53 28.75 4.85
C GLY A 400 -24.35 29.80 5.60
N THR A 401 -23.76 30.41 6.61
CA THR A 401 -24.42 31.44 7.44
C THR A 401 -24.43 32.82 6.79
N ALA A 402 -23.49 33.11 5.88
CA ALA A 402 -23.32 34.43 5.26
C ALA A 402 -23.44 34.40 3.73
N GLN A 403 -22.98 33.32 3.09
CA GLN A 403 -22.94 33.16 1.63
C GLN A 403 -23.55 31.80 1.24
N PRO A 404 -24.86 31.58 1.44
CA PRO A 404 -25.49 30.27 1.24
C PRO A 404 -25.49 29.79 -0.23
N ASP A 405 -25.28 30.69 -1.19
CA ASP A 405 -25.23 30.39 -2.63
C ASP A 405 -23.80 30.21 -3.17
N SER A 406 -22.79 30.28 -2.30
CA SER A 406 -21.40 29.94 -2.63
C SER A 406 -21.03 28.61 -2.01
N PHE A 407 -20.34 27.76 -2.76
CA PHE A 407 -20.07 26.38 -2.36
C PHE A 407 -18.57 26.13 -2.20
N LEU A 408 -18.21 25.53 -1.08
CA LEU A 408 -17.03 24.70 -0.97
C LEU A 408 -17.47 23.25 -1.16
N VAL A 409 -16.69 22.46 -1.87
CA VAL A 409 -17.05 21.08 -2.20
C VAL A 409 -16.02 20.12 -1.62
N VAL A 410 -16.49 19.09 -0.93
CA VAL A 410 -15.67 17.96 -0.46
C VAL A 410 -16.18 16.70 -1.13
N THR A 411 -15.29 15.96 -1.80
CA THR A 411 -15.66 14.74 -2.53
C THR A 411 -14.86 13.52 -2.10
N ALA A 412 -15.47 12.36 -2.21
CA ALA A 412 -14.82 11.05 -2.11
C ALA A 412 -15.68 10.03 -2.88
N HIS A 413 -15.08 9.01 -3.49
CA HIS A 413 -15.87 7.92 -4.06
C HIS A 413 -16.11 6.83 -3.03
N TYR A 414 -17.25 6.15 -3.14
CA TYR A 414 -17.63 5.09 -2.23
C TYR A 414 -17.65 3.71 -2.89
N ASP A 415 -17.61 3.61 -4.21
CA ASP A 415 -17.46 2.31 -4.88
C ASP A 415 -16.05 1.76 -4.69
N HIS A 416 -15.88 0.50 -5.08
CA HIS A 416 -14.58 -0.15 -5.26
C HIS A 416 -14.76 -1.33 -6.22
N LEU A 417 -13.74 -2.18 -6.33
CA LEU A 417 -13.59 -3.20 -7.36
C LEU A 417 -14.56 -4.40 -7.25
N GLY A 418 -15.28 -4.55 -6.14
CA GLY A 418 -16.32 -5.56 -6.00
C GLY A 418 -15.82 -6.98 -5.71
N ARG A 419 -16.42 -7.96 -6.41
CA ARG A 419 -16.14 -9.39 -6.23
C ARG A 419 -15.57 -10.02 -7.48
N MET A 420 -14.74 -11.02 -7.27
CA MET A 420 -14.23 -11.90 -8.31
C MET A 420 -14.57 -13.35 -8.00
N GLY A 421 -15.74 -13.78 -8.47
CA GLY A 421 -16.33 -15.07 -8.12
C GLY A 421 -16.96 -15.08 -6.73
N LYS A 422 -17.20 -16.30 -6.22
CA LYS A 422 -17.94 -16.49 -4.95
C LYS A 422 -17.15 -16.09 -3.73
N ASP A 423 -15.85 -16.35 -3.71
CA ASP A 423 -15.06 -16.34 -2.47
C ASP A 423 -14.15 -15.10 -2.34
N VAL A 424 -13.89 -14.40 -3.44
CA VAL A 424 -12.96 -13.27 -3.47
C VAL A 424 -13.70 -11.96 -3.60
N TYR A 425 -13.27 -10.98 -2.81
CA TYR A 425 -13.70 -9.60 -2.91
C TYR A 425 -12.54 -8.68 -2.56
N PHE A 426 -12.61 -7.45 -3.07
CA PHE A 426 -11.63 -6.41 -2.84
C PHE A 426 -12.19 -5.49 -1.75
N PRO A 427 -11.58 -5.40 -0.56
CA PRO A 427 -12.20 -4.70 0.56
C PRO A 427 -12.19 -3.18 0.39
N GLY A 428 -11.15 -2.59 -0.21
CA GLY A 428 -11.10 -1.16 -0.48
C GLY A 428 -11.11 -0.31 0.78
N ALA A 429 -10.28 -0.66 1.77
CA ALA A 429 -10.25 0.02 3.06
C ALA A 429 -9.57 1.39 2.95
N ASN A 430 -8.39 1.45 2.34
CA ASN A 430 -7.76 2.70 1.98
C ASN A 430 -8.49 3.32 0.80
N ASP A 431 -8.86 2.50 -0.20
CA ASP A 431 -9.44 2.89 -1.47
C ASP A 431 -10.93 2.51 -1.61
N ASN A 432 -11.89 3.40 -1.36
CA ASN A 432 -11.71 4.70 -0.73
C ASN A 432 -12.60 4.87 0.50
N ALA A 433 -12.74 3.81 1.29
CA ALA A 433 -13.46 3.90 2.57
C ALA A 433 -12.80 4.91 3.53
N SER A 434 -11.49 5.12 3.43
CA SER A 434 -10.74 6.08 4.24
C SER A 434 -11.08 7.54 3.89
N GLY A 435 -11.15 7.91 2.61
CA GLY A 435 -11.56 9.25 2.16
C GLY A 435 -13.03 9.53 2.48
N VAL A 436 -13.90 8.53 2.31
CA VAL A 436 -15.30 8.59 2.75
C VAL A 436 -15.40 8.85 4.27
N ALA A 437 -14.58 8.19 5.07
CA ALA A 437 -14.56 8.44 6.51
C ALA A 437 -14.12 9.88 6.83
N LEU A 438 -13.14 10.43 6.12
CA LEU A 438 -12.66 11.80 6.35
C LEU A 438 -13.75 12.82 5.97
N LEU A 439 -14.43 12.58 4.84
CA LEU A 439 -15.57 13.37 4.38
C LEU A 439 -16.70 13.37 5.42
N LEU A 440 -17.06 12.21 5.97
CA LEU A 440 -18.10 12.11 7.00
C LEU A 440 -17.71 12.81 8.30
N GLU A 441 -16.43 12.83 8.67
CA GLU A 441 -15.95 13.57 9.83
C GLU A 441 -15.99 15.08 9.61
N LEU A 442 -15.65 15.57 8.41
CA LEU A 442 -15.84 16.98 8.03
C LEU A 442 -17.33 17.34 8.08
N ALA A 443 -18.20 16.51 7.53
CA ALA A 443 -19.64 16.71 7.58
C ALA A 443 -20.16 16.77 9.03
N ALA A 444 -19.71 15.85 9.90
CA ALA A 444 -20.07 15.84 11.32
C ALA A 444 -19.52 17.06 12.09
N HIS A 445 -18.37 17.59 11.67
CA HIS A 445 -17.81 18.82 12.23
C HIS A 445 -18.68 20.02 11.88
N TYR A 446 -18.95 20.24 10.60
CA TYR A 446 -19.69 21.40 10.10
C TYR A 446 -21.19 21.35 10.46
N ALA A 447 -21.75 20.16 10.71
CA ALA A 447 -23.17 20.02 11.09
C ALA A 447 -23.47 20.59 12.48
N ARG A 448 -22.44 20.85 13.29
CA ARG A 448 -22.58 21.46 14.61
C ARG A 448 -22.86 22.96 14.46
N PRO A 449 -23.85 23.52 15.19
CA PRO A 449 -24.18 24.94 15.10
C PRO A 449 -22.97 25.86 15.30
N GLU A 450 -22.08 25.53 16.24
CA GLU A 450 -20.87 26.32 16.54
C GLU A 450 -19.82 26.34 15.42
N ASN A 451 -19.87 25.38 14.48
CA ASN A 451 -18.90 25.22 13.40
C ASN A 451 -19.49 25.55 12.03
N ARG A 452 -20.70 26.12 11.96
CA ARG A 452 -21.33 26.39 10.67
C ARG A 452 -20.46 27.32 9.81
N PRO A 453 -20.16 26.93 8.56
CA PRO A 453 -19.27 27.68 7.68
C PRO A 453 -19.93 28.96 7.14
N ALA A 454 -19.13 29.93 6.71
CA ALA A 454 -19.65 31.17 6.09
C ALA A 454 -20.29 30.89 4.70
N CYS A 455 -19.65 30.06 3.88
CA CYS A 455 -20.17 29.54 2.62
C CYS A 455 -20.82 28.17 2.83
N SER A 456 -21.73 27.76 1.94
CA SER A 456 -22.25 26.40 1.95
C SER A 456 -21.15 25.38 1.70
N VAL A 457 -21.19 24.24 2.40
CA VAL A 457 -20.28 23.11 2.15
C VAL A 457 -21.09 21.95 1.61
N ALA A 458 -20.82 21.56 0.36
CA ALA A 458 -21.42 20.41 -0.28
C ALA A 458 -20.51 19.17 -0.13
N PHE A 459 -21.11 18.07 0.28
CA PHE A 459 -20.45 16.76 0.42
C PHE A 459 -20.98 15.84 -0.68
N LEU A 460 -20.10 15.47 -1.60
CA LEU A 460 -20.43 14.63 -2.76
C LEU A 460 -19.74 13.27 -2.61
N LEU A 461 -20.52 12.21 -2.57
CA LEU A 461 -20.02 10.84 -2.53
C LEU A 461 -20.29 10.19 -3.89
N PHE A 462 -19.24 9.95 -4.67
CA PHE A 462 -19.37 9.45 -6.03
C PHE A 462 -19.42 7.93 -6.08
N GLY A 463 -20.27 7.41 -6.96
CA GLY A 463 -20.22 6.01 -7.36
C GLY A 463 -19.53 5.88 -8.73
N ALA A 464 -19.06 4.67 -9.04
CA ALA A 464 -18.41 4.34 -10.31
C ALA A 464 -17.21 5.22 -10.66
N GLU A 465 -16.40 5.58 -9.66
CA GLU A 465 -15.08 6.18 -9.87
C GLU A 465 -14.16 5.16 -10.56
N GLU A 466 -14.15 3.92 -10.06
CA GLU A 466 -13.28 2.83 -10.51
C GLU A 466 -13.57 2.38 -11.94
N ALA A 467 -14.77 2.70 -12.43
CA ALA A 467 -15.21 2.44 -13.78
C ALA A 467 -14.82 3.56 -14.77
N GLY A 468 -14.02 4.55 -14.32
CA GLY A 468 -13.53 5.65 -15.15
C GLY A 468 -14.17 7.01 -14.84
N LEU A 469 -14.32 7.35 -13.56
CA LEU A 469 -14.85 8.63 -13.06
C LEU A 469 -16.31 8.88 -13.51
N VAL A 470 -17.11 7.84 -13.66
CA VAL A 470 -18.44 7.94 -14.28
C VAL A 470 -19.36 8.81 -13.44
N GLY A 471 -19.34 8.66 -12.11
CA GLY A 471 -20.17 9.45 -11.20
C GLY A 471 -19.86 10.94 -11.21
N SER A 472 -18.58 11.31 -11.08
CA SER A 472 -18.15 12.72 -11.10
C SER A 472 -18.34 13.37 -12.48
N ARG A 473 -18.10 12.65 -13.58
CA ARG A 473 -18.44 13.11 -14.93
C ARG A 473 -19.93 13.37 -15.09
N TYR A 474 -20.76 12.47 -14.58
CA TYR A 474 -22.21 12.65 -14.61
C TYR A 474 -22.64 13.88 -13.81
N PHE A 475 -22.06 14.09 -12.62
CA PHE A 475 -22.34 15.28 -11.81
C PHE A 475 -21.97 16.56 -12.55
N VAL A 476 -20.77 16.65 -13.14
CA VAL A 476 -20.34 17.85 -13.88
C VAL A 476 -21.26 18.13 -15.07
N ALA A 477 -21.73 17.09 -15.77
CA ALA A 477 -22.68 17.23 -16.87
C ALA A 477 -24.09 17.63 -16.42
N LYS A 478 -24.50 17.24 -15.21
CA LYS A 478 -25.83 17.52 -14.64
C LYS A 478 -25.68 18.00 -13.18
N PRO A 479 -25.14 19.20 -12.96
CA PRO A 479 -24.72 19.62 -11.64
C PRO A 479 -25.92 19.92 -10.72
N LEU A 480 -25.83 19.48 -9.46
CA LEU A 480 -26.83 19.79 -8.43
C LEU A 480 -26.61 21.16 -7.77
N VAL A 481 -25.41 21.73 -7.95
CA VAL A 481 -25.07 23.11 -7.58
C VAL A 481 -24.34 23.76 -8.76
N PRO A 482 -24.57 25.04 -9.08
CA PRO A 482 -23.93 25.66 -10.23
C PRO A 482 -22.39 25.60 -10.12
N LEU A 483 -21.70 25.07 -11.13
CA LEU A 483 -20.25 24.86 -11.08
C LEU A 483 -19.49 26.18 -10.85
N GLN A 484 -19.97 27.28 -11.43
CA GLN A 484 -19.38 28.62 -11.29
C GLN A 484 -19.53 29.19 -9.87
N ARG A 485 -20.37 28.59 -9.03
CA ARG A 485 -20.54 28.96 -7.61
C ARG A 485 -19.66 28.13 -6.68
N ILE A 486 -18.91 27.16 -7.22
CA ILE A 486 -17.94 26.38 -6.43
C ILE A 486 -16.65 27.20 -6.31
N LYS A 487 -16.38 27.72 -5.11
CA LYS A 487 -15.16 28.47 -4.79
C LYS A 487 -13.91 27.58 -4.81
N PHE A 488 -14.05 26.36 -4.28
CA PHE A 488 -12.98 25.37 -4.27
C PHE A 488 -13.53 23.97 -4.02
N LEU A 489 -12.88 22.96 -4.60
CA LEU A 489 -13.14 21.54 -4.38
C LEU A 489 -11.93 20.83 -3.79
N VAL A 490 -12.13 20.01 -2.76
CA VAL A 490 -11.12 19.08 -2.25
C VAL A 490 -11.66 17.65 -2.37
N ASN A 491 -11.02 16.87 -3.25
CA ASN A 491 -11.26 15.44 -3.39
C ASN A 491 -10.36 14.65 -2.45
N LEU A 492 -10.95 13.70 -1.72
CA LEU A 492 -10.32 12.91 -0.68
C LEU A 492 -10.28 11.46 -1.14
N ASP A 493 -9.08 10.94 -1.36
CA ASP A 493 -8.88 9.56 -1.79
C ASP A 493 -7.54 9.00 -1.28
N LEU A 494 -7.54 7.76 -0.76
CA LEU A 494 -6.41 7.12 -0.06
C LEU A 494 -5.90 7.90 1.17
N LEU A 495 -6.73 8.04 2.20
CA LEU A 495 -6.46 8.78 3.46
C LEU A 495 -6.13 7.86 4.66
N GLY A 496 -5.88 6.59 4.43
CA GLY A 496 -5.67 5.55 5.45
C GLY A 496 -4.28 5.54 6.11
N THR A 497 -3.33 6.32 5.62
CA THR A 497 -1.93 6.35 6.09
C THR A 497 -1.49 7.78 6.42
N GLY A 498 -0.20 8.13 6.26
CA GLY A 498 0.27 9.53 6.31
C GLY A 498 1.60 9.75 7.02
N GLU A 499 2.34 8.67 7.29
CA GLU A 499 3.68 8.69 7.88
C GLU A 499 4.66 9.52 7.05
N GLN A 500 4.44 9.62 5.74
CA GLN A 500 5.28 10.39 4.81
C GLN A 500 4.59 11.67 4.32
N GLY A 501 3.53 12.11 5.01
CA GLY A 501 2.74 13.27 4.61
C GLY A 501 1.72 12.97 3.51
N ALA A 502 1.46 13.93 2.63
CA ALA A 502 0.45 13.81 1.57
C ALA A 502 0.92 14.41 0.24
N THR A 503 0.28 13.99 -0.84
CA THR A 503 0.41 14.60 -2.16
C THR A 503 -0.85 15.40 -2.49
N VAL A 504 -0.66 16.56 -3.10
CA VAL A 504 -1.72 17.46 -3.57
C VAL A 504 -1.66 17.53 -5.09
N VAL A 505 -2.54 16.78 -5.75
CA VAL A 505 -2.74 16.84 -7.20
C VAL A 505 -3.41 18.17 -7.56
N ASN A 506 -3.01 18.74 -8.70
CA ASN A 506 -3.24 20.14 -9.09
C ASN A 506 -2.52 21.19 -8.22
N GLY A 507 -1.72 20.81 -7.23
CA GLY A 507 -0.93 21.74 -6.42
C GLY A 507 0.00 22.63 -7.27
N ARG A 508 0.62 22.08 -8.33
CA ARG A 508 1.46 22.85 -9.27
C ARG A 508 0.67 23.72 -10.25
N LEU A 509 -0.64 23.48 -10.39
CA LEU A 509 -1.52 24.29 -11.24
C LEU A 509 -2.10 25.47 -10.47
N LEU A 510 -2.43 25.27 -9.19
CA LEU A 510 -3.06 26.27 -8.33
C LEU A 510 -2.07 26.68 -7.24
N GLU A 511 -0.99 27.35 -7.65
CA GLU A 511 0.14 27.69 -6.78
C GLU A 511 -0.29 28.49 -5.54
N ALA A 512 -1.09 29.55 -5.71
CA ALA A 512 -1.53 30.37 -4.57
C ALA A 512 -2.39 29.60 -3.55
N PRO A 513 -3.43 28.83 -3.96
CA PRO A 513 -4.11 27.91 -3.05
C PRO A 513 -3.20 26.86 -2.42
N TYR A 514 -2.22 26.33 -3.17
CA TYR A 514 -1.28 25.33 -2.64
C TYR A 514 -0.37 25.92 -1.57
N GLN A 515 0.18 27.11 -1.77
CA GLN A 515 1.01 27.80 -0.78
C GLN A 515 0.21 28.13 0.49
N ARG A 516 -1.08 28.45 0.37
CA ARG A 516 -1.95 28.60 1.55
C ARG A 516 -2.11 27.29 2.32
N LEU A 517 -2.27 26.17 1.63
CA LEU A 517 -2.34 24.84 2.23
C LEU A 517 -1.03 24.48 2.95
N VAL A 518 0.13 24.77 2.33
CA VAL A 518 1.46 24.58 2.94
C VAL A 518 1.62 25.42 4.20
N ALA A 519 1.29 26.72 4.15
CA ALA A 519 1.37 27.60 5.31
C ALA A 519 0.51 27.10 6.49
N LEU A 520 -0.70 26.60 6.22
CA LEU A 520 -1.56 25.98 7.24
C LEU A 520 -0.94 24.69 7.79
N ASN A 521 -0.38 23.85 6.92
CA ASN A 521 0.30 22.63 7.34
C ASN A 521 1.47 22.92 8.27
N ASP A 522 2.31 23.90 7.94
CA ASP A 522 3.50 24.24 8.70
C ASP A 522 3.15 24.90 10.04
N ALA A 523 2.15 25.81 10.04
CA ALA A 523 1.70 26.50 11.24
C ALA A 523 1.14 25.54 12.30
N HIS A 524 0.42 24.51 11.87
CA HIS A 524 -0.25 23.56 12.78
C HIS A 524 0.43 22.18 12.85
N ARG A 525 1.47 21.96 12.04
CA ARG A 525 2.21 20.70 11.91
C ARG A 525 1.27 19.52 11.64
N TYR A 526 0.31 19.71 10.73
CA TYR A 526 -0.72 18.72 10.45
C TYR A 526 -0.16 17.42 9.87
N LEU A 527 0.66 17.52 8.83
CA LEU A 527 1.28 16.39 8.16
C LEU A 527 2.80 16.62 8.03
N PRO A 528 3.61 15.54 7.99
CA PRO A 528 5.07 15.65 7.86
C PRO A 528 5.53 16.46 6.65
N GLN A 529 4.84 16.35 5.52
CA GLN A 529 5.18 17.03 4.27
C GLN A 529 3.96 17.10 3.36
N LEU A 530 3.86 18.15 2.55
CA LEU A 530 2.97 18.20 1.38
C LEU A 530 3.78 18.24 0.10
N ALA A 531 3.51 17.34 -0.84
CA ALA A 531 4.15 17.30 -2.16
C ALA A 531 3.18 17.80 -3.25
N PRO A 532 3.54 18.79 -4.08
CA PRO A 532 2.67 19.23 -5.15
C PRO A 532 2.84 18.35 -6.40
N ARG A 533 1.73 17.99 -7.02
CA ARG A 533 1.68 17.32 -8.32
C ARG A 533 0.92 18.20 -9.34
N GLY A 534 1.24 18.01 -10.62
CA GLY A 534 0.51 18.66 -11.72
C GLY A 534 -0.86 18.02 -11.98
N ARG A 535 -1.46 18.40 -13.11
CA ARG A 535 -2.73 17.86 -13.62
C ARG A 535 -2.64 16.36 -13.84
N ALA A 536 -3.63 15.61 -13.36
CA ALA A 536 -3.74 14.17 -13.60
C ALA A 536 -5.20 13.72 -13.60
N ALA A 537 -5.55 12.83 -14.53
CA ALA A 537 -6.88 12.25 -14.67
C ALA A 537 -7.02 10.97 -13.82
N ASN A 538 -6.83 11.10 -12.51
CA ASN A 538 -6.62 9.94 -11.62
C ASN A 538 -7.49 9.91 -10.37
N SER A 539 -8.50 10.78 -10.24
CA SER A 539 -9.57 10.71 -9.23
C SER A 539 -10.63 11.78 -9.53
N ASP A 540 -11.73 11.84 -8.78
CA ASP A 540 -12.94 12.64 -9.07
C ASP A 540 -12.77 14.16 -9.13
N HIS A 541 -11.66 14.72 -8.65
CA HIS A 541 -11.33 16.14 -8.87
C HIS A 541 -11.21 16.50 -10.35
N PHE A 542 -10.85 15.54 -11.21
CA PHE A 542 -10.43 15.82 -12.58
C PHE A 542 -11.56 16.38 -13.44
N PRO A 543 -12.76 15.76 -13.54
CA PRO A 543 -13.86 16.33 -14.33
C PRO A 543 -14.27 17.75 -13.91
N PHE A 544 -14.17 18.08 -12.62
CA PHE A 544 -14.44 19.42 -12.11
C PHE A 544 -13.35 20.42 -12.54
N SER A 545 -12.09 20.03 -12.41
CA SER A 545 -10.95 20.84 -12.88
C SER A 545 -11.04 21.11 -14.39
N GLU A 546 -11.45 20.13 -15.18
CA GLU A 546 -11.67 20.29 -16.63
C GLU A 546 -12.81 21.26 -16.96
N ALA A 547 -13.81 21.35 -16.08
CA ALA A 547 -14.92 22.30 -16.18
C ALA A 547 -14.61 23.68 -15.58
N GLY A 548 -13.36 23.95 -15.20
CA GLY A 548 -12.91 25.25 -14.69
C GLY A 548 -13.12 25.46 -13.19
N VAL A 549 -13.50 24.43 -12.43
CA VAL A 549 -13.61 24.51 -10.97
C VAL A 549 -12.23 24.35 -10.33
N PRO A 550 -11.77 25.28 -9.47
CA PRO A 550 -10.53 25.09 -8.73
C PRO A 550 -10.62 23.87 -7.82
N ALA A 551 -9.78 22.86 -8.06
CA ALA A 551 -9.90 21.57 -7.40
C ALA A 551 -8.54 20.97 -7.04
N PHE A 552 -8.42 20.46 -5.82
CA PHE A 552 -7.33 19.58 -5.39
C PHE A 552 -7.81 18.15 -5.22
N PHE A 553 -6.91 17.20 -5.49
CA PHE A 553 -7.01 15.84 -4.97
C PHE A 553 -5.89 15.62 -3.96
N LEU A 554 -6.28 15.25 -2.74
CA LEU A 554 -5.41 14.96 -1.62
C LEU A 554 -5.40 13.46 -1.30
N TYR A 555 -4.21 12.87 -1.26
CA TYR A 555 -3.97 11.50 -0.75
C TYR A 555 -2.78 11.44 0.19
N THR A 556 -2.87 10.61 1.23
CA THR A 556 -1.75 10.42 2.18
C THR A 556 -0.73 9.40 1.64
N ARG A 557 0.51 9.52 2.11
CA ARG A 557 1.65 8.68 1.72
C ARG A 557 2.21 7.94 2.92
N GLY A 558 2.83 6.80 2.65
CA GLY A 558 3.37 5.89 3.66
C GLY A 558 2.42 4.72 3.93
N GLY A 559 2.87 3.78 4.76
CA GLY A 559 2.06 2.63 5.18
C GLY A 559 1.90 1.56 4.10
N SER A 560 0.69 1.00 4.02
CA SER A 560 0.35 -0.13 3.15
C SER A 560 0.56 0.17 1.66
N THR A 561 1.15 -0.78 0.94
CA THR A 561 1.26 -0.77 -0.53
C THR A 561 0.12 -1.53 -1.22
N ALA A 562 -0.85 -2.01 -0.43
CA ALA A 562 -2.04 -2.66 -0.95
C ALA A 562 -2.90 -1.62 -1.67
N TYR A 563 -3.07 -1.82 -2.96
CA TYR A 563 -3.79 -0.92 -3.85
C TYR A 563 -4.39 -1.77 -4.94
N HIS A 564 -5.72 -1.69 -5.09
CA HIS A 564 -6.50 -2.49 -6.03
C HIS A 564 -6.28 -4.01 -5.89
N ASP A 565 -6.05 -4.47 -4.66
CA ASP A 565 -5.82 -5.88 -4.36
C ASP A 565 -6.53 -6.31 -3.07
N VAL A 566 -6.58 -7.62 -2.83
CA VAL A 566 -7.35 -8.23 -1.72
C VAL A 566 -6.79 -7.91 -0.33
N ASN A 567 -5.62 -7.27 -0.25
CA ASN A 567 -4.96 -6.89 0.99
C ASN A 567 -5.23 -5.44 1.39
N ASP A 568 -5.98 -4.66 0.60
CA ASP A 568 -6.41 -3.32 1.02
C ASP A 568 -7.50 -3.43 2.10
N ARG A 569 -7.05 -3.67 3.33
CA ARG A 569 -7.86 -4.08 4.49
C ARG A 569 -7.73 -3.09 5.65
N PRO A 570 -8.78 -2.94 6.49
CA PRO A 570 -8.77 -1.98 7.59
C PRO A 570 -7.61 -2.16 8.56
N GLU A 571 -7.18 -3.40 8.81
CA GLU A 571 -6.11 -3.72 9.75
C GLU A 571 -4.73 -3.25 9.26
N ALA A 572 -4.58 -3.01 7.94
CA ALA A 572 -3.35 -2.50 7.34
C ALA A 572 -3.21 -0.96 7.45
N LEU A 573 -4.24 -0.26 7.94
CA LEU A 573 -4.28 1.20 7.98
C LEU A 573 -3.80 1.74 9.34
N SER A 574 -2.69 2.47 9.32
CA SER A 574 -2.18 3.16 10.51
C SER A 574 -3.07 4.33 10.93
N LEU A 575 -3.70 5.00 9.96
CA LEU A 575 -4.41 6.27 10.11
C LEU A 575 -3.51 7.38 10.69
N ALA A 576 -2.18 7.28 10.53
CA ALA A 576 -1.22 8.16 11.17
C ALA A 576 -1.42 9.64 10.78
N GLY A 577 -1.70 9.91 9.51
CA GLY A 577 -1.95 11.27 9.01
C GLY A 577 -3.40 11.72 9.09
N PHE A 578 -4.34 10.87 9.53
CA PHE A 578 -5.77 11.12 9.34
C PHE A 578 -6.25 12.39 10.05
N ALA A 579 -5.92 12.53 11.35
CA ALA A 579 -6.29 13.71 12.14
C ALA A 579 -5.62 15.00 11.61
N GLY A 580 -4.41 14.88 11.08
CA GLY A 580 -3.68 15.96 10.42
C GLY A 580 -4.38 16.41 9.13
N ALA A 581 -4.68 15.45 8.26
CA ALA A 581 -5.41 15.71 7.02
C ALA A 581 -6.79 16.34 7.29
N PHE A 582 -7.50 15.88 8.33
CA PHE A 582 -8.76 16.48 8.77
C PHE A 582 -8.59 17.96 9.13
N GLY A 583 -7.63 18.28 10.01
CA GLY A 583 -7.38 19.66 10.43
C GLY A 583 -6.97 20.55 9.27
N LEU A 584 -6.07 20.05 8.41
CA LEU A 584 -5.58 20.76 7.24
C LEU A 584 -6.71 21.11 6.26
N VAL A 585 -7.54 20.12 5.89
CA VAL A 585 -8.65 20.33 4.95
C VAL A 585 -9.68 21.28 5.56
N ARG A 586 -10.05 21.09 6.83
CA ARG A 586 -10.99 21.97 7.54
C ARG A 586 -10.54 23.43 7.51
N ASP A 587 -9.31 23.71 7.90
CA ASP A 587 -8.82 25.09 8.03
C ASP A 587 -8.56 25.74 6.67
N PHE A 588 -8.14 24.94 5.68
CA PHE A 588 -8.05 25.39 4.31
C PHE A 588 -9.43 25.79 3.75
N LEU A 589 -10.44 24.93 3.90
CA LEU A 589 -11.81 25.22 3.45
C LEU A 589 -12.39 26.45 4.15
N ASN A 590 -12.24 26.55 5.48
CA ASN A 590 -12.67 27.74 6.24
C ASN A 590 -12.02 29.01 5.71
N GLY A 591 -10.72 28.95 5.44
CA GLY A 591 -9.97 30.05 4.85
C GLY A 591 -10.46 30.45 3.45
N MET A 592 -10.79 29.47 2.60
CA MET A 592 -11.32 29.71 1.26
C MET A 592 -12.76 30.28 1.31
N GLY A 593 -13.57 29.85 2.26
CA GLY A 593 -14.93 30.35 2.45
C GLY A 593 -15.01 31.78 2.99
N ALA A 594 -14.00 32.23 3.75
CA ALA A 594 -13.92 33.57 4.29
C ALA A 594 -13.45 34.64 3.28
N ALA A 595 -12.83 34.22 2.16
CA ALA A 595 -12.45 35.12 1.09
C ALA A 595 -13.71 35.68 0.38
N LYS A 596 -13.77 37.02 0.26
CA LYS A 596 -14.85 37.72 -0.44
C LYS A 596 -14.76 37.49 -1.94
#